data_AF-A0A4Z1K962-F1
#
_entry.id   AF-A0A4Z1K962-F1
#
_cell.length_a   1.000
_cell.length_b   1.000
_cell.length_c   1.000
_cell.angle_alpha   90.00
_cell.angle_beta   90.00
_cell.angle_gamma   90.00
#
_symmetry.space_group_name_H-M   'P 1'
#
loop_
_entity.id
_entity.type
_entity.pdbx_description
1 polymer ?
#
loop_
_entity_poly.entity_id
_entity_poly.type
_entity_poly.pdbx_seq_one_letter_code
_entity_poly.pdbx_strand_id
1 'polypeptide(L)'
;MATTTNDSFFDHQVAAEDTNPKVSAVTKNVDQVPPSTIEPFLQKALESSFNTGETPACLFSPISESDCNIIPHNSSISWPILKSNARNNILLYPGSFNPPHQGHLATIRYFSERREQLGITTMFLFVDPGSIVKGRKKKWGDIVLPQNFRYEIFYKVPEISQLVASGWLQLLVGDMDNHIKVLRATTDLISESGYAVKLVGLLGGDKLTVESAPHVHPGNLQEWGPVDEFLIINARRPVDFFDPKTEKIPRDLPGCTKWERDTEKSDGIEEIIDDGAGFLWTCQALTIPGKPMIQFRASQHSASNGVSSTKIRQIMTEALDVKLMEGLKDKVISAEFLVEWLILQRKQAGEVSDEKAFL
;
A
#
# COMPACT_ATOMS: atom_id res chain seq x y z
N MET A 1 -58.38 -70.00 -11.03
CA MET A 1 -59.28 -70.34 -12.15
C MET A 1 -59.44 -69.10 -13.01
N ALA A 2 -59.35 -69.31 -14.33
CA ALA A 2 -59.80 -68.45 -15.43
C ALA A 2 -59.29 -67.00 -15.43
N THR A 3 -58.29 -66.63 -16.24
CA THR A 3 -58.39 -66.30 -17.69
C THR A 3 -59.38 -65.15 -17.91
N THR A 4 -59.06 -64.07 -18.61
CA THR A 4 -58.89 -63.91 -20.08
C THR A 4 -58.96 -62.37 -20.28
N THR A 5 -58.46 -61.66 -21.29
CA THR A 5 -58.26 -61.95 -22.71
C THR A 5 -57.67 -60.72 -23.39
N ASN A 6 -56.70 -60.96 -24.26
CA ASN A 6 -56.67 -60.58 -25.69
C ASN A 6 -56.62 -59.09 -26.07
N ASP A 7 -55.55 -58.67 -26.72
CA ASP A 7 -55.38 -58.63 -28.21
C ASP A 7 -55.66 -57.18 -28.65
N SER A 8 -54.96 -56.54 -29.58
CA SER A 8 -53.89 -56.94 -30.47
C SER A 8 -53.51 -55.73 -31.34
N PHE A 9 -52.35 -55.86 -31.99
CA PHE A 9 -51.98 -55.32 -33.29
C PHE A 9 -51.46 -53.87 -33.46
N PHE A 10 -50.33 -53.87 -34.19
CA PHE A 10 -49.46 -52.81 -34.67
C PHE A 10 -50.10 -51.94 -35.76
N ASP A 11 -49.73 -50.65 -35.86
CA ASP A 11 -48.86 -50.17 -36.96
C ASP A 11 -48.43 -48.70 -36.83
N HIS A 12 -47.29 -48.40 -37.46
CA HIS A 12 -46.53 -47.13 -37.50
C HIS A 12 -47.23 -45.95 -38.21
N GLN A 13 -47.06 -44.72 -37.71
CA GLN A 13 -46.38 -43.60 -38.43
C GLN A 13 -46.31 -42.27 -37.64
N VAL A 14 -45.07 -41.77 -37.48
CA VAL A 14 -44.52 -40.41 -37.70
C VAL A 14 -45.18 -39.15 -37.08
N ALA A 15 -44.29 -38.41 -36.39
CA ALA A 15 -44.21 -36.97 -36.12
C ALA A 15 -45.12 -36.33 -35.06
N ALA A 16 -44.52 -35.92 -33.95
CA ALA A 16 -44.42 -34.51 -33.56
C ALA A 16 -43.44 -34.37 -32.38
N GLU A 17 -42.76 -33.23 -32.36
CA GLU A 17 -41.79 -32.79 -31.37
C GLU A 17 -42.34 -32.85 -29.93
N ASP A 18 -41.52 -33.26 -28.98
CA ASP A 18 -41.56 -32.61 -27.68
C ASP A 18 -40.20 -32.63 -26.97
N THR A 19 -39.71 -31.42 -26.79
CA THR A 19 -38.51 -30.97 -26.10
C THR A 19 -38.48 -31.40 -24.63
N ASN A 20 -37.34 -31.93 -24.18
CA ASN A 20 -36.93 -31.81 -22.78
C ASN A 20 -35.43 -31.51 -22.68
N PRO A 21 -35.02 -30.58 -21.79
CA PRO A 21 -33.78 -29.84 -21.93
C PRO A 21 -32.59 -30.67 -21.47
N LYS A 22 -31.63 -30.81 -22.39
CA LYS A 22 -30.28 -31.26 -22.09
C LYS A 22 -29.67 -30.28 -21.08
N VAL A 23 -29.23 -30.84 -19.96
CA VAL A 23 -28.26 -30.26 -19.02
C VAL A 23 -27.11 -29.70 -19.85
N SER A 24 -27.06 -28.37 -19.99
CA SER A 24 -25.93 -27.69 -20.61
C SER A 24 -24.84 -27.62 -19.55
N ALA A 25 -23.88 -28.54 -19.66
CA ALA A 25 -22.59 -28.40 -19.01
C ALA A 25 -21.97 -27.09 -19.51
N VAL A 26 -21.86 -26.12 -18.62
CA VAL A 26 -21.07 -24.91 -18.86
C VAL A 26 -19.64 -25.37 -19.11
N THR A 27 -19.24 -25.34 -20.38
CA THR A 27 -17.86 -25.49 -20.80
C THR A 27 -17.04 -24.41 -20.10
N LYS A 28 -16.19 -24.82 -19.15
CA LYS A 28 -15.08 -23.97 -18.70
C LYS A 28 -14.26 -23.65 -19.95
N ASN A 29 -14.19 -22.37 -20.30
CA ASN A 29 -13.23 -21.87 -21.28
C ASN A 29 -11.82 -22.26 -20.79
N VAL A 30 -11.29 -23.31 -21.40
CA VAL A 30 -9.86 -23.60 -21.42
C VAL A 30 -9.31 -22.69 -22.52
N ASP A 31 -8.25 -21.92 -22.21
CA ASP A 31 -7.47 -21.05 -23.13
C ASP A 31 -7.61 -19.52 -22.99
N GLN A 32 -7.97 -18.98 -21.82
CA GLN A 32 -7.51 -17.63 -21.48
C GLN A 32 -6.27 -17.73 -20.59
N VAL A 33 -5.09 -17.45 -21.18
CA VAL A 33 -3.86 -17.25 -20.42
C VAL A 33 -4.16 -16.16 -19.37
N PRO A 34 -4.00 -16.46 -18.06
CA PRO A 34 -4.28 -15.48 -17.02
C PRO A 34 -3.48 -14.21 -17.28
N PRO A 35 -4.05 -13.01 -17.03
CA PRO A 35 -3.29 -11.78 -17.14
C PRO A 35 -1.98 -11.88 -16.38
N SER A 36 -0.89 -11.48 -17.02
CA SER A 36 0.44 -11.53 -16.42
C SER A 36 0.79 -10.26 -15.66
N THR A 37 -0.12 -9.29 -15.55
CA THR A 37 0.11 -8.02 -14.84
C THR A 37 -0.96 -7.78 -13.77
N ILE A 38 -0.66 -6.88 -12.82
CA ILE A 38 -1.57 -6.53 -11.71
C ILE A 38 -2.80 -5.73 -12.18
N GLU A 39 -2.67 -4.97 -13.27
CA GLU A 39 -3.68 -3.99 -13.73
C GLU A 39 -5.09 -4.57 -13.85
N PRO A 40 -5.34 -5.70 -14.55
CA PRO A 40 -6.72 -6.16 -14.75
C PRO A 40 -7.38 -6.61 -13.46
N PHE A 41 -6.59 -7.13 -12.52
CA PHE A 41 -7.07 -7.55 -11.20
C PHE A 41 -7.43 -6.33 -10.34
N LEU A 42 -6.57 -5.31 -10.33
CA LEU A 42 -6.81 -4.07 -9.63
C LEU A 42 -8.03 -3.34 -10.19
N GLN A 43 -8.14 -3.23 -11.52
CA GLN A 43 -9.28 -2.60 -12.18
C GLN A 43 -10.59 -3.31 -11.81
N LYS A 44 -10.62 -4.64 -11.90
CA LYS A 44 -11.80 -5.43 -11.49
C LYS A 44 -12.16 -5.22 -10.01
N ALA A 45 -11.18 -5.10 -9.13
CA ALA A 45 -11.40 -4.82 -7.70
C ALA A 45 -11.94 -3.39 -7.47
N LEU A 46 -11.45 -2.39 -8.22
CA LEU A 46 -11.91 -1.00 -8.15
C LEU A 46 -13.35 -0.85 -8.66
N GLU A 47 -13.73 -1.62 -9.68
CA GLU A 47 -15.07 -1.63 -10.29
C GLU A 47 -16.09 -2.49 -9.51
N SER A 48 -15.65 -3.16 -8.44
CA SER A 48 -16.50 -4.05 -7.66
C SER A 48 -17.53 -3.32 -6.81
N SER A 49 -18.68 -3.95 -6.59
CA SER A 49 -19.82 -3.36 -5.87
C SER A 49 -19.54 -2.99 -4.41
N PHE A 50 -18.53 -3.58 -3.76
CA PHE A 50 -18.15 -3.21 -2.40
C PHE A 50 -17.39 -1.88 -2.31
N ASN A 51 -16.89 -1.35 -3.44
CA ASN A 51 -16.21 -0.06 -3.52
C ASN A 51 -17.22 1.09 -3.69
N THR A 52 -18.29 1.06 -2.90
CA THR A 52 -19.43 2.00 -2.97
C THR A 52 -19.63 2.65 -1.60
N GLY A 53 -18.73 3.56 -1.24
CA GLY A 53 -18.78 4.34 0.01
C GLY A 53 -18.82 5.85 -0.26
N GLU A 54 -18.87 6.65 0.81
CA GLU A 54 -18.74 8.13 0.70
C GLU A 54 -17.40 8.54 0.07
N THR A 55 -16.35 7.75 0.30
CA THR A 55 -15.00 7.93 -0.25
C THR A 55 -14.50 6.63 -0.87
N PRO A 56 -14.95 6.28 -2.09
CA PRO A 56 -14.52 5.06 -2.76
C PRO A 56 -13.01 5.12 -3.03
N ALA A 57 -12.39 3.95 -3.05
CA ALA A 57 -10.99 3.82 -3.44
C ALA A 57 -10.87 4.07 -4.95
N CYS A 58 -9.95 4.94 -5.36
CA CYS A 58 -9.64 5.19 -6.77
C CYS A 58 -8.16 5.52 -6.97
N LEU A 59 -7.64 5.31 -8.17
CA LEU A 59 -6.30 5.76 -8.51
C LEU A 59 -6.29 7.29 -8.62
N PHE A 60 -5.27 7.93 -8.06
CA PHE A 60 -5.06 9.35 -8.13
C PHE A 60 -4.80 9.78 -9.58
N SER A 61 -5.64 10.68 -10.08
CA SER A 61 -5.41 11.38 -11.34
C SER A 61 -4.87 12.78 -11.04
N PRO A 62 -3.67 13.14 -11.53
CA PRO A 62 -3.14 14.50 -11.35
C PRO A 62 -4.10 15.52 -11.96
N ILE A 63 -4.34 16.63 -11.27
CA ILE A 63 -5.06 17.76 -11.86
C ILE A 63 -4.18 18.29 -13.00
N SER A 64 -4.66 18.22 -14.25
CA SER A 64 -3.93 18.79 -15.39
C SER A 64 -3.83 20.31 -15.20
N GLU A 65 -2.63 20.83 -14.99
CA GLU A 65 -2.33 22.22 -15.32
C GLU A 65 -2.55 22.34 -16.84
N SER A 66 -3.47 23.20 -17.25
CA SER A 66 -4.00 23.28 -18.61
C SER A 66 -2.90 23.37 -19.68
N ASP A 67 -3.06 22.61 -20.77
CA ASP A 67 -2.33 22.70 -22.04
C ASP A 67 -0.80 22.48 -22.01
N CYS A 68 -0.36 21.22 -21.99
CA CYS A 68 0.78 20.74 -22.78
C CYS A 68 0.77 19.21 -22.86
N ASN A 69 0.41 18.69 -24.04
CA ASN A 69 0.49 17.29 -24.46
C ASN A 69 -0.24 16.29 -23.56
N ILE A 70 -1.47 16.00 -23.99
CA ILE A 70 -2.14 14.71 -23.79
C ILE A 70 -1.07 13.61 -23.91
N ILE A 71 -0.61 13.05 -22.78
CA ILE A 71 -0.04 11.72 -22.81
C ILE A 71 -1.23 10.85 -23.25
N PRO A 72 -1.20 10.26 -24.45
CA PRO A 72 -2.29 9.41 -24.86
C PRO A 72 -2.40 8.31 -23.81
N HIS A 73 -3.60 8.04 -23.33
CA HIS A 73 -3.98 6.84 -22.59
C HIS A 73 -3.73 5.52 -23.38
N ASN A 74 -2.87 5.56 -24.41
CA ASN A 74 -2.47 4.48 -25.31
C ASN A 74 -0.95 4.25 -25.35
N SER A 75 -0.13 4.89 -24.51
CA SER A 75 1.22 4.33 -24.27
C SER A 75 1.03 3.11 -23.37
N SER A 76 1.33 1.90 -23.87
CA SER A 76 1.22 0.67 -23.09
C SER A 76 1.98 0.85 -21.77
N ILE A 77 1.26 1.10 -20.68
CA ILE A 77 1.84 1.17 -19.35
C ILE A 77 2.43 -0.23 -19.11
N SER A 78 3.74 -0.30 -18.92
CA SER A 78 4.43 -1.54 -18.61
C SER A 78 4.18 -1.90 -17.15
N TRP A 79 2.93 -2.24 -16.81
CA TRP A 79 2.57 -2.66 -15.47
C TRP A 79 3.44 -3.84 -15.01
N PRO A 80 3.77 -3.93 -13.70
CA PRO A 80 4.57 -5.02 -13.18
C PRO A 80 4.01 -6.39 -13.54
N ILE A 81 4.89 -7.26 -14.03
CA ILE A 81 4.56 -8.65 -14.38
C ILE A 81 4.53 -9.50 -13.10
N LEU A 82 3.45 -10.24 -12.92
CA LEU A 82 3.30 -11.27 -11.91
C LEU A 82 4.23 -12.44 -12.22
N LYS A 83 5.04 -12.81 -11.23
CA LYS A 83 5.97 -13.95 -11.34
C LYS A 83 5.21 -15.23 -11.02
N SER A 84 5.21 -16.19 -11.94
CA SER A 84 4.55 -17.50 -11.75
C SER A 84 5.37 -18.46 -10.88
N ASN A 85 6.69 -18.29 -10.83
CA ASN A 85 7.63 -19.11 -10.08
C ASN A 85 8.14 -18.45 -8.80
N ALA A 86 7.55 -17.32 -8.40
CA ALA A 86 7.94 -16.60 -7.21
C ALA A 86 6.72 -15.95 -6.55
N ARG A 87 6.86 -15.63 -5.26
CA ARG A 87 5.84 -14.89 -4.52
C ARG A 87 5.82 -13.42 -4.96
N ASN A 88 4.63 -12.89 -5.17
CA ASN A 88 4.38 -11.49 -5.51
C ASN A 88 3.93 -10.71 -4.27
N ASN A 89 4.70 -9.72 -3.82
CA ASN A 89 4.27 -8.87 -2.70
C ASN A 89 3.67 -7.56 -3.22
N ILE A 90 2.43 -7.30 -2.81
CA ILE A 90 1.77 -5.99 -2.94
C ILE A 90 2.04 -5.22 -1.64
N LEU A 91 2.86 -4.19 -1.70
CA LEU A 91 3.30 -3.43 -0.53
C LEU A 91 2.41 -2.20 -0.31
N LEU A 92 1.69 -2.14 0.80
CA LEU A 92 0.97 -0.94 1.24
C LEU A 92 1.92 -0.05 2.05
N TYR A 93 2.17 1.17 1.58
CA TYR A 93 2.90 2.22 2.28
C TYR A 93 1.97 3.35 2.72
N PRO A 94 1.44 3.29 3.96
CA PRO A 94 0.49 4.26 4.41
C PRO A 94 1.12 5.32 5.33
N GLY A 95 0.50 6.50 5.39
CA GLY A 95 0.95 7.55 6.30
C GLY A 95 0.15 8.84 6.23
N SER A 96 0.34 9.69 7.24
CA SER A 96 -0.31 11.00 7.26
C SER A 96 0.35 11.97 6.29
N PHE A 97 1.64 11.80 5.97
CA PHE A 97 2.37 12.63 5.01
C PHE A 97 2.04 14.13 5.10
N ASN A 98 2.01 14.70 6.31
CA ASN A 98 1.59 16.08 6.56
C ASN A 98 2.77 16.92 7.13
N PRO A 99 3.68 17.40 6.28
CA PRO A 99 3.72 17.26 4.81
C PRO A 99 4.52 16.03 4.34
N PRO A 100 4.43 15.63 3.05
CA PRO A 100 5.38 14.73 2.43
C PRO A 100 6.78 15.33 2.47
N HIS A 101 7.83 14.51 2.59
CA HIS A 101 9.17 15.02 2.89
C HIS A 101 10.27 14.04 2.46
N GLN A 102 11.52 14.49 2.46
CA GLN A 102 12.66 13.74 1.93
C GLN A 102 12.83 12.36 2.57
N GLY A 103 12.48 12.22 3.87
CA GLY A 103 12.44 10.90 4.53
C GLY A 103 11.48 9.90 3.87
N HIS A 104 10.30 10.34 3.40
CA HIS A 104 9.32 9.49 2.72
C HIS A 104 9.80 9.11 1.31
N LEU A 105 10.31 10.08 0.55
CA LEU A 105 10.89 9.82 -0.79
C LEU A 105 12.06 8.84 -0.70
N ALA A 106 12.92 8.99 0.29
CA ALA A 106 14.04 8.07 0.48
C ALA A 106 13.59 6.65 0.89
N THR A 107 12.43 6.49 1.53
CA THR A 107 11.81 5.17 1.75
C THR A 107 11.31 4.57 0.43
N ILE A 108 10.61 5.36 -0.41
CA ILE A 108 10.13 4.89 -1.72
C ILE A 108 11.32 4.47 -2.61
N ARG A 109 12.37 5.29 -2.66
CA ARG A 109 13.66 4.98 -3.32
C ARG A 109 14.23 3.64 -2.88
N TYR A 110 14.37 3.46 -1.57
CA TYR A 110 14.94 2.25 -0.99
C TYR A 110 14.21 1.00 -1.47
N PHE A 111 12.87 1.02 -1.46
CA PHE A 111 12.06 -0.10 -1.93
C PHE A 111 12.09 -0.27 -3.44
N SER A 112 12.12 0.82 -4.22
CA SER A 112 12.20 0.76 -5.68
C SER A 112 13.51 0.12 -6.14
N GLU A 113 14.63 0.56 -5.58
CA GLU A 113 15.98 0.05 -5.89
C GLU A 113 16.15 -1.42 -5.50
N ARG A 114 15.46 -1.88 -4.46
CA ARG A 114 15.60 -3.24 -3.88
C ARG A 114 14.38 -4.12 -4.13
N ARG A 115 13.48 -3.70 -5.01
CA ARG A 115 12.18 -4.38 -5.21
C ARG A 115 12.32 -5.86 -5.55
N GLU A 116 13.35 -6.23 -6.32
CA GLU A 116 13.63 -7.62 -6.68
C GLU A 116 14.10 -8.44 -5.46
N GLN A 117 15.04 -7.90 -4.68
CA GLN A 117 15.57 -8.55 -3.46
C GLN A 117 14.49 -8.71 -2.39
N LEU A 118 13.56 -7.75 -2.31
CA LEU A 118 12.45 -7.73 -1.35
C LEU A 118 11.19 -8.44 -1.88
N GLY A 119 11.21 -8.93 -3.13
CA GLY A 119 10.06 -9.56 -3.78
C GLY A 119 8.83 -8.65 -3.92
N ILE A 120 9.03 -7.32 -4.01
CA ILE A 120 7.96 -6.32 -4.11
C ILE A 120 7.58 -6.13 -5.58
N THR A 121 6.40 -6.62 -5.95
CA THR A 121 5.88 -6.49 -7.32
C THR A 121 5.31 -5.09 -7.58
N THR A 122 4.60 -4.53 -6.60
CA THR A 122 4.06 -3.16 -6.66
C THR A 122 3.95 -2.55 -5.27
N MET A 123 3.97 -1.23 -5.20
CA MET A 123 3.76 -0.45 -3.98
C MET A 123 2.53 0.44 -4.13
N PHE A 124 1.66 0.46 -3.12
CA PHE A 124 0.54 1.39 -3.00
C PHE A 124 0.84 2.42 -1.91
N LEU A 125 0.90 3.70 -2.27
CA LEU A 125 1.03 4.79 -1.31
C LEU A 125 -0.34 5.29 -0.89
N PHE A 126 -0.60 5.24 0.42
CA PHE A 126 -1.86 5.70 1.00
C PHE A 126 -1.65 6.91 1.91
N VAL A 127 -2.31 8.02 1.58
CA VAL A 127 -2.28 9.25 2.34
C VAL A 127 -3.53 9.34 3.22
N ASP A 128 -3.37 9.39 4.55
CA ASP A 128 -4.51 9.45 5.49
C ASP A 128 -5.46 10.62 5.17
N PRO A 129 -6.79 10.47 5.24
CA PRO A 129 -7.73 11.58 5.12
C PRO A 129 -7.48 12.70 6.15
N GLY A 130 -7.87 13.94 5.83
CA GLY A 130 -7.64 15.10 6.70
C GLY A 130 -8.28 14.95 8.10
N SER A 131 -9.42 14.25 8.20
CA SER A 131 -10.08 13.92 9.47
C SER A 131 -9.18 13.07 10.38
N ILE A 132 -8.52 12.05 9.83
CA ILE A 132 -7.58 11.19 10.53
C ILE A 132 -6.34 11.97 10.96
N VAL A 133 -5.82 12.84 10.09
CA VAL A 133 -4.66 13.69 10.43
C VAL A 133 -4.99 14.64 11.60
N LYS A 134 -6.18 15.27 11.59
CA LYS A 134 -6.65 16.16 12.67
C LYS A 134 -6.85 15.43 13.99
N GLY A 135 -7.35 14.19 13.95
CA GLY A 135 -7.56 13.36 15.16
C GLY A 135 -6.26 13.03 15.90
N ARG A 136 -5.15 12.92 15.16
CA ARG A 136 -3.80 12.67 15.72
C ARG A 136 -3.19 13.99 16.20
N LYS A 137 -3.71 14.58 17.29
CA LYS A 137 -3.19 15.84 17.88
C LYS A 137 -1.66 15.83 17.97
N LYS A 138 -0.98 16.56 17.09
CA LYS A 138 0.50 16.66 17.05
C LYS A 138 0.95 18.07 17.39
N LYS A 139 2.12 18.18 18.00
CA LYS A 139 2.78 19.48 18.23
C LYS A 139 3.02 20.18 16.89
N TRP A 140 2.63 21.45 16.81
CA TRP A 140 2.62 22.27 15.59
C TRP A 140 1.78 21.64 14.46
N GLY A 141 0.74 20.89 14.81
CA GLY A 141 -0.11 20.13 13.89
C GLY A 141 -1.32 20.90 13.37
N ASP A 142 -1.38 22.21 13.54
CA ASP A 142 -2.56 23.03 13.25
C ASP A 142 -2.83 23.13 11.75
N ILE A 143 -1.78 23.06 10.94
CA ILE A 143 -1.88 23.05 9.47
C ILE A 143 -2.07 21.61 9.00
N VAL A 144 -3.24 21.32 8.45
CA VAL A 144 -3.56 20.03 7.82
C VAL A 144 -3.73 20.23 6.33
N LEU A 145 -2.78 19.68 5.56
CA LEU A 145 -2.81 19.71 4.11
C LEU A 145 -3.97 18.84 3.58
N PRO A 146 -4.73 19.32 2.58
CA PRO A 146 -5.72 18.50 1.88
C PRO A 146 -5.10 17.19 1.37
N GLN A 147 -5.90 16.12 1.33
CA GLN A 147 -5.42 14.80 0.91
C GLN A 147 -4.90 14.81 -0.53
N ASN A 148 -5.66 15.38 -1.47
CA ASN A 148 -5.24 15.51 -2.88
C ASN A 148 -3.96 16.33 -3.03
N PHE A 149 -3.84 17.44 -2.30
CA PHE A 149 -2.63 18.27 -2.32
C PHE A 149 -1.39 17.50 -1.87
N ARG A 150 -1.51 16.58 -0.90
CA ARG A 150 -0.42 15.69 -0.48
C ARG A 150 -0.04 14.67 -1.56
N TYR A 151 -1.00 14.12 -2.31
CA TYR A 151 -0.71 13.29 -3.49
C TYR A 151 -0.02 14.09 -4.59
N GLU A 152 -0.47 15.32 -4.88
CA GLU A 152 0.16 16.20 -5.87
C GLU A 152 1.60 16.53 -5.51
N ILE A 153 1.89 16.81 -4.24
CA ILE A 153 3.26 17.02 -3.75
C ILE A 153 4.14 15.81 -4.09
N PHE A 154 3.66 14.58 -3.87
CA PHE A 154 4.38 13.37 -4.28
C PHE A 154 4.53 13.30 -5.80
N TYR A 155 3.44 13.48 -6.55
CA TYR A 155 3.43 13.31 -8.01
C TYR A 155 4.32 14.33 -8.75
N LYS A 156 4.47 15.55 -8.21
CA LYS A 156 5.39 16.57 -8.76
C LYS A 156 6.87 16.19 -8.63
N VAL A 157 7.23 15.17 -7.87
CA VAL A 157 8.61 14.64 -7.85
C VAL A 157 8.83 13.79 -9.11
N PRO A 158 9.79 14.13 -10.01
CA PRO A 158 9.96 13.45 -11.29
C PRO A 158 10.18 11.94 -11.17
N GLU A 159 10.87 11.51 -10.13
CA GLU A 159 11.09 10.08 -9.88
C GLU A 159 9.80 9.36 -9.48
N ILE A 160 8.94 10.01 -8.70
CA ILE A 160 7.65 9.44 -8.29
C ILE A 160 6.72 9.32 -9.50
N SER A 161 6.62 10.36 -10.34
CA SER A 161 5.80 10.30 -11.55
C SER A 161 6.27 9.23 -12.53
N GLN A 162 7.59 9.00 -12.65
CA GLN A 162 8.14 7.87 -13.42
C GLN A 162 7.74 6.51 -12.84
N LEU A 163 7.80 6.34 -11.51
CA LEU A 163 7.37 5.10 -10.87
C LEU A 163 5.87 4.86 -11.03
N VAL A 164 5.06 5.91 -10.99
CA VAL A 164 3.61 5.86 -11.28
C VAL A 164 3.36 5.49 -12.74
N ALA A 165 4.05 6.14 -13.68
CA ALA A 165 3.95 5.83 -15.11
C ALA A 165 4.39 4.40 -15.47
N SER A 166 5.25 3.79 -14.66
CA SER A 166 5.65 2.37 -14.81
C SER A 166 4.66 1.37 -14.19
N GLY A 167 3.62 1.86 -13.51
CA GLY A 167 2.69 1.01 -12.75
C GLY A 167 3.28 0.39 -11.48
N TRP A 168 4.58 0.57 -11.18
CA TRP A 168 5.20 0.02 -9.98
C TRP A 168 4.71 0.71 -8.70
N LEU A 169 4.52 2.03 -8.72
CA LEU A 169 3.96 2.80 -7.62
C LEU A 169 2.53 3.23 -7.96
N GLN A 170 1.58 2.95 -7.09
CA GLN A 170 0.19 3.35 -7.21
C GLN A 170 -0.16 4.35 -6.12
N LEU A 171 -0.76 5.47 -6.50
CA LEU A 171 -1.29 6.46 -5.57
C LEU A 171 -2.79 6.19 -5.43
N LEU A 172 -3.21 5.50 -4.38
CA LEU A 172 -4.61 5.13 -4.16
C LEU A 172 -5.24 6.19 -3.27
N VAL A 173 -6.36 6.81 -3.67
CA VAL A 173 -7.12 7.86 -2.96
C VAL A 173 -8.37 7.26 -2.33
N GLY A 174 -8.82 7.77 -1.19
CA GLY A 174 -9.98 7.28 -0.45
C GLY A 174 -9.67 7.15 1.04
N ASP A 175 -10.35 6.22 1.72
CA ASP A 175 -10.09 5.85 3.11
C ASP A 175 -9.42 4.47 3.23
N MET A 176 -8.84 4.18 4.40
CA MET A 176 -8.10 2.93 4.64
C MET A 176 -8.98 1.69 4.51
N ASP A 177 -10.24 1.75 4.94
CA ASP A 177 -11.14 0.61 4.95
C ASP A 177 -11.44 0.14 3.52
N ASN A 178 -11.77 1.08 2.63
CA ASN A 178 -12.01 0.78 1.22
C ASN A 178 -10.72 0.36 0.50
N HIS A 179 -9.57 0.93 0.88
CA HIS A 179 -8.28 0.55 0.29
C HIS A 179 -7.93 -0.88 0.60
N ILE A 180 -8.05 -1.29 1.87
CA ILE A 180 -7.80 -2.67 2.26
C ILE A 180 -8.77 -3.61 1.55
N LYS A 181 -10.06 -3.28 1.44
CA LYS A 181 -11.02 -4.10 0.68
C LYS A 181 -10.61 -4.27 -0.79
N VAL A 182 -10.25 -3.19 -1.48
CA VAL A 182 -9.81 -3.23 -2.88
C VAL A 182 -8.52 -4.02 -3.04
N LEU A 183 -7.52 -3.79 -2.20
CA LEU A 183 -6.26 -4.51 -2.26
C LEU A 183 -6.43 -6.00 -1.93
N ARG A 184 -7.35 -6.34 -1.01
CA ARG A 184 -7.71 -7.72 -0.70
C ARG A 184 -8.38 -8.41 -1.87
N ALA A 185 -9.41 -7.82 -2.44
CA ALA A 185 -10.04 -8.34 -3.64
C ALA A 185 -9.04 -8.48 -4.81
N THR A 186 -8.10 -7.54 -4.94
CA THR A 186 -7.00 -7.64 -5.92
C THR A 186 -6.13 -8.86 -5.66
N THR A 187 -5.70 -9.09 -4.41
CA THR A 187 -4.90 -10.28 -4.06
C THR A 187 -5.67 -11.59 -4.24
N ASP A 188 -6.96 -11.60 -3.93
CA ASP A 188 -7.80 -12.79 -4.07
C ASP A 188 -7.93 -13.17 -5.55
N LEU A 189 -8.22 -12.19 -6.42
CA LEU A 189 -8.30 -12.39 -7.87
C LEU A 189 -6.96 -12.87 -8.49
N ILE A 190 -5.83 -12.33 -8.01
CA ILE A 190 -4.49 -12.78 -8.44
C ILE A 190 -4.25 -14.23 -8.00
N SER A 191 -4.61 -14.56 -6.76
CA SER A 191 -4.46 -15.92 -6.20
C SER A 191 -5.34 -16.93 -6.92
N GLU A 192 -6.60 -16.58 -7.22
CA GLU A 192 -7.54 -17.40 -8.01
C GLU A 192 -7.01 -17.68 -9.41
N SER A 193 -6.18 -16.78 -9.94
CA SER A 193 -5.52 -16.91 -11.23
C SER A 193 -4.22 -17.73 -11.19
N GLY A 194 -3.88 -18.32 -10.04
CA GLY A 194 -2.76 -19.25 -9.88
C GLY A 194 -1.43 -18.61 -9.48
N TYR A 195 -1.39 -17.32 -9.18
CA TYR A 195 -0.17 -16.64 -8.72
C TYR A 195 -0.06 -16.64 -7.20
N ALA A 196 1.11 -16.95 -6.67
CA ALA A 196 1.40 -16.72 -5.25
C ALA A 196 1.49 -15.22 -4.99
N VAL A 197 0.62 -14.69 -4.13
CA VAL A 197 0.53 -13.26 -3.83
C VAL A 197 0.27 -13.00 -2.34
N LYS A 198 0.81 -11.90 -1.82
CA LYS A 198 0.57 -11.44 -0.44
C LYS A 198 0.42 -9.93 -0.40
N LEU A 199 -0.50 -9.47 0.44
CA LEU A 199 -0.61 -8.04 0.81
C LEU A 199 0.26 -7.80 2.04
N VAL A 200 1.25 -6.93 1.89
CA VAL A 200 2.24 -6.63 2.92
C VAL A 200 2.07 -5.19 3.38
N GLY A 201 1.88 -4.96 4.67
CA GLY A 201 1.82 -3.61 5.25
C GLY A 201 3.21 -3.12 5.65
N LEU A 202 3.65 -1.97 5.14
CA LEU A 202 4.86 -1.31 5.62
C LEU A 202 4.59 -0.58 6.93
N LEU A 203 5.33 -0.96 7.97
CA LEU A 203 5.20 -0.37 9.29
C LEU A 203 6.47 0.42 9.66
N GLY A 204 6.27 1.63 10.17
CA GLY A 204 7.38 2.42 10.74
C GLY A 204 7.93 1.72 11.98
N GLY A 205 9.26 1.67 12.11
CA GLY A 205 9.92 1.03 13.25
C GLY A 205 9.52 1.59 14.62
N ASP A 206 9.05 2.84 14.68
CA ASP A 206 8.53 3.49 15.89
C ASP A 206 7.15 2.99 16.33
N LYS A 207 6.53 2.09 15.56
CA LYS A 207 5.24 1.49 15.91
C LYS A 207 5.36 0.22 16.73
N LEU A 208 6.52 -0.43 16.71
CA LEU A 208 6.78 -1.58 17.58
C LEU A 208 7.75 -1.16 18.66
N THR A 209 7.55 -1.69 19.87
CA THR A 209 8.44 -1.43 20.99
C THR A 209 8.52 -2.62 21.93
N VAL A 210 9.72 -2.88 22.44
CA VAL A 210 9.95 -3.89 23.49
C VAL A 210 9.28 -3.52 24.81
N GLU A 211 8.89 -2.26 24.98
CA GLU A 211 8.25 -1.74 26.19
C GLU A 211 6.73 -1.96 26.19
N SER A 212 6.18 -2.53 25.12
CA SER A 212 4.75 -2.85 25.03
C SER A 212 4.35 -3.87 26.09
N ALA A 213 3.18 -3.71 26.69
CA ALA A 213 2.66 -4.76 27.58
C ALA A 213 2.33 -6.03 26.76
N PRO A 214 2.66 -7.25 27.23
CA PRO A 214 2.52 -8.49 26.42
C PRO A 214 1.09 -8.83 25.98
N HIS A 215 0.08 -8.29 26.68
CA HIS A 215 -1.33 -8.50 26.38
C HIS A 215 -1.89 -7.46 25.40
N VAL A 216 -1.12 -6.43 25.08
CA VAL A 216 -1.50 -5.40 24.12
C VAL A 216 -1.02 -5.81 22.73
N HIS A 217 -1.74 -5.38 21.71
CA HIS A 217 -1.37 -5.56 20.32
C HIS A 217 0.01 -4.91 20.05
N PRO A 218 0.99 -5.63 19.45
CA PRO A 218 2.30 -5.08 19.18
C PRO A 218 2.15 -4.00 18.12
N GLY A 219 2.25 -2.73 18.50
CA GLY A 219 1.88 -1.61 17.63
C GLY A 219 0.40 -1.58 17.27
N ASN A 220 -0.05 -0.49 16.67
CA ASN A 220 -1.43 -0.33 16.23
C ASN A 220 -1.78 -1.22 15.01
N LEU A 221 -1.26 -2.45 14.91
CA LEU A 221 -1.37 -3.33 13.74
C LEU A 221 -2.81 -3.61 13.32
N GLN A 222 -3.74 -3.66 14.28
CA GLN A 222 -5.16 -3.85 14.00
C GLN A 222 -5.78 -2.68 13.22
N GLU A 223 -5.25 -1.45 13.36
CA GLU A 223 -5.73 -0.26 12.64
C GLU A 223 -5.38 -0.29 11.14
N TRP A 224 -4.49 -1.18 10.71
CA TRP A 224 -4.02 -1.27 9.32
C TRP A 224 -4.76 -2.34 8.50
N GLY A 225 -5.83 -2.92 9.06
CA GLY A 225 -6.63 -3.96 8.43
C GLY A 225 -5.94 -5.32 8.36
N PRO A 226 -6.63 -6.38 7.89
CA PRO A 226 -6.06 -7.70 7.76
C PRO A 226 -5.06 -7.74 6.59
N VAL A 227 -3.85 -7.20 6.74
CA VAL A 227 -2.72 -7.52 5.85
C VAL A 227 -2.21 -8.93 6.17
N ASP A 228 -1.55 -9.59 5.22
CA ASP A 228 -1.05 -10.96 5.45
C ASP A 228 0.16 -10.89 6.38
N GLU A 229 0.99 -9.88 6.14
CA GLU A 229 2.28 -9.71 6.77
C GLU A 229 2.61 -8.22 6.93
N PHE A 230 3.47 -7.92 7.90
CA PHE A 230 4.03 -6.59 8.10
C PHE A 230 5.51 -6.60 7.77
N LEU A 231 5.98 -5.57 7.07
CA LEU A 231 7.40 -5.37 6.79
C LEU A 231 7.92 -4.18 7.57
N ILE A 232 9.05 -4.38 8.23
CA ILE A 232 9.75 -3.38 9.03
C ILE A 232 11.20 -3.35 8.60
N ILE A 233 11.75 -2.15 8.47
CA ILE A 233 13.15 -1.93 8.13
C ILE A 233 13.76 -0.93 9.10
N ASN A 234 14.97 -1.19 9.60
CA ASN A 234 15.72 -0.21 10.40
C ASN A 234 16.61 0.71 9.54
N ALA A 235 16.80 0.39 8.26
CA ALA A 235 17.63 1.15 7.33
C ALA A 235 17.17 2.61 7.17
N ARG A 236 15.86 2.88 7.25
CA ARG A 236 15.32 4.26 7.09
C ARG A 236 15.05 4.95 8.42
N ARG A 237 14.75 4.18 9.47
CA ARG A 237 14.43 4.68 10.81
C ARG A 237 14.81 3.63 11.85
N PRO A 238 15.49 4.01 12.94
CA PRO A 238 15.88 3.05 13.97
C PRO A 238 14.64 2.39 14.61
N VAL A 239 14.86 1.18 15.10
CA VAL A 239 13.93 0.42 15.94
C VAL A 239 14.53 0.30 17.34
N ASP A 240 13.69 0.18 18.36
CA ASP A 240 14.14 0.06 19.74
C ASP A 240 14.45 -1.39 20.15
N PHE A 241 14.11 -2.37 19.31
CA PHE A 241 14.32 -3.81 19.52
C PHE A 241 15.54 -4.36 18.79
N PHE A 242 16.30 -3.53 18.07
CA PHE A 242 17.53 -3.95 17.39
C PHE A 242 18.52 -2.79 17.23
N ASP A 243 19.66 -2.88 17.91
CA ASP A 243 20.82 -2.01 17.70
C ASP A 243 21.89 -2.73 16.87
N PRO A 244 22.10 -2.35 15.60
CA PRO A 244 23.08 -3.00 14.74
C PRO A 244 24.53 -2.93 15.28
N LYS A 245 24.84 -1.99 16.17
CA LYS A 245 26.20 -1.85 16.71
C LYS A 245 26.53 -2.86 17.81
N THR A 246 25.53 -3.30 18.55
CA THR A 246 25.72 -4.08 19.79
C THR A 246 25.01 -5.43 19.76
N GLU A 247 24.00 -5.59 18.89
CA GLU A 247 23.14 -6.77 18.84
C GLU A 247 23.30 -7.52 17.52
N LYS A 248 23.36 -8.86 17.61
CA LYS A 248 23.36 -9.76 16.43
C LYS A 248 21.97 -10.31 16.10
N ILE A 249 21.07 -10.24 17.07
CA ILE A 249 19.72 -10.81 17.05
C ILE A 249 18.78 -9.72 17.59
N PRO A 250 17.63 -9.48 16.95
CA PRO A 250 16.62 -8.57 17.49
C PRO A 250 16.07 -9.08 18.82
N ARG A 251 15.79 -8.16 19.74
CA ARG A 251 15.08 -8.45 20.98
C ARG A 251 13.64 -8.87 20.67
N ASP A 252 13.15 -9.89 21.37
CA ASP A 252 11.80 -10.40 21.20
C ASP A 252 10.76 -9.32 21.52
N LEU A 253 9.71 -9.29 20.71
CA LEU A 253 8.61 -8.35 20.89
C LEU A 253 7.53 -8.95 21.80
N PRO A 254 7.02 -8.19 22.79
CA PRO A 254 5.88 -8.61 23.59
C PRO A 254 4.67 -8.96 22.73
N GLY A 255 4.03 -10.10 23.00
CA GLY A 255 2.88 -10.57 22.22
C GLY A 255 3.23 -11.24 20.89
N CYS A 256 4.52 -11.47 20.60
CA CYS A 256 4.99 -12.19 19.42
C CYS A 256 5.69 -13.51 19.78
N THR A 257 5.89 -14.39 18.79
CA THR A 257 6.87 -15.47 18.89
C THR A 257 8.29 -14.90 18.91
N LYS A 258 9.28 -15.76 19.20
CA LYS A 258 10.69 -15.40 19.05
C LYS A 258 11.02 -15.08 17.60
N TRP A 259 12.04 -14.27 17.41
CA TRP A 259 12.59 -14.01 16.08
C TRP A 259 13.28 -15.26 15.52
N GLU A 260 12.90 -15.62 14.30
CA GLU A 260 13.52 -16.65 13.50
C GLU A 260 14.27 -15.99 12.34
N ARG A 261 15.51 -16.41 12.09
CA ARG A 261 16.28 -15.93 10.94
C ARG A 261 15.90 -16.78 9.74
N ASP A 262 15.52 -16.13 8.64
CA ASP A 262 15.33 -16.85 7.40
C ASP A 262 16.71 -17.26 6.85
N THR A 263 16.99 -18.56 6.87
CA THR A 263 18.27 -19.15 6.46
C THR A 263 18.21 -19.76 5.06
N GLU A 264 17.24 -19.38 4.21
CA GLU A 264 17.17 -19.84 2.80
C GLU A 264 18.29 -19.26 1.91
N LYS A 265 19.54 -19.55 2.28
CA LYS A 265 20.74 -19.75 1.44
C LYS A 265 21.73 -20.60 2.23
N SER A 266 21.44 -21.90 2.39
CA SER A 266 22.43 -22.85 2.92
C SER A 266 23.01 -23.68 1.78
N ASP A 267 24.14 -23.24 1.25
CA ASP A 267 25.20 -24.12 0.76
C ASP A 267 26.54 -23.56 1.26
N GLY A 268 26.90 -23.93 2.48
CA GLY A 268 28.29 -24.16 2.88
C GLY A 268 29.30 -23.01 2.90
N ILE A 269 28.90 -21.74 2.81
CA ILE A 269 29.80 -20.60 3.06
C ILE A 269 29.14 -19.67 4.07
N GLU A 270 29.78 -19.51 5.24
CA GLU A 270 29.54 -18.38 6.15
C GLU A 270 29.92 -17.08 5.42
N GLU A 271 29.10 -16.65 4.46
CA GLU A 271 29.33 -15.42 3.74
C GLU A 271 28.43 -14.32 4.32
N ILE A 272 29.11 -13.50 5.10
CA ILE A 272 28.74 -12.15 5.53
C ILE A 272 28.47 -11.34 4.26
N ILE A 273 27.27 -11.41 3.71
CA ILE A 273 26.84 -10.45 2.68
C ILE A 273 25.51 -9.88 3.13
N ASP A 274 25.59 -8.72 3.78
CA ASP A 274 24.51 -7.75 3.74
C ASP A 274 24.30 -7.44 2.25
N ASP A 275 23.31 -8.08 1.63
CA ASP A 275 22.97 -7.96 0.21
C ASP A 275 22.42 -6.57 -0.16
N GLY A 276 22.50 -5.62 0.78
CA GLY A 276 22.03 -4.26 0.66
C GLY A 276 20.61 -4.07 1.17
N ALA A 277 19.85 -5.14 1.41
CA ALA A 277 18.49 -5.09 1.93
C ALA A 277 18.38 -5.45 3.43
N GLY A 278 19.45 -5.99 4.03
CA GLY A 278 19.52 -6.41 5.43
C GLY A 278 19.03 -7.84 5.69
N PHE A 279 19.47 -8.43 6.81
CA PHE A 279 19.11 -9.78 7.22
C PHE A 279 17.61 -9.90 7.52
N LEU A 280 16.96 -10.91 6.96
CA LEU A 280 15.55 -11.18 7.23
C LEU A 280 15.37 -11.93 8.54
N TRP A 281 14.57 -11.34 9.42
CA TRP A 281 14.04 -11.94 10.62
C TRP A 281 12.53 -11.98 10.56
N THR A 282 11.91 -13.02 11.08
CA THR A 282 10.47 -13.16 11.13
C THR A 282 10.00 -13.52 12.53
N CYS A 283 8.84 -13.00 12.92
CA CYS A 283 8.10 -13.47 14.09
C CYS A 283 6.61 -13.40 13.81
N GLN A 284 5.79 -14.11 14.58
CA GLN A 284 4.34 -14.12 14.45
C GLN A 284 3.70 -13.27 15.56
N ALA A 285 2.80 -12.35 15.20
CA ALA A 285 2.06 -11.53 16.16
C ALA A 285 0.88 -12.31 16.75
N LEU A 286 1.05 -12.89 17.94
CA LEU A 286 0.10 -13.83 18.55
C LEU A 286 -1.17 -13.16 19.07
N THR A 287 -1.11 -11.87 19.39
CA THR A 287 -2.24 -11.12 19.95
C THR A 287 -3.15 -10.50 18.88
N ILE A 288 -2.80 -10.59 17.59
CA ILE A 288 -3.59 -10.05 16.48
C ILE A 288 -4.42 -11.17 15.84
N PRO A 289 -5.73 -10.98 15.57
CA PRO A 289 -6.53 -11.94 14.80
C PRO A 289 -5.88 -12.29 13.47
N GLY A 290 -5.89 -13.58 13.10
CA GLY A 290 -5.19 -14.08 11.91
C GLY A 290 -3.69 -14.33 12.11
N LYS A 291 -3.10 -13.88 13.23
CA LYS A 291 -1.70 -14.10 13.60
C LYS A 291 -0.72 -13.77 12.46
N PRO A 292 -0.72 -12.53 11.95
CA PRO A 292 0.10 -12.13 10.82
C PRO A 292 1.59 -12.26 11.14
N MET A 293 2.38 -12.51 10.10
CA MET A 293 3.84 -12.53 10.21
C MET A 293 4.39 -11.10 10.18
N ILE A 294 5.35 -10.81 11.06
CA ILE A 294 6.15 -9.60 11.03
C ILE A 294 7.52 -9.98 10.45
N GLN A 295 7.85 -9.38 9.32
CA GLN A 295 9.17 -9.41 8.72
C GLN A 295 9.97 -8.18 9.18
N PHE A 296 11.18 -8.41 9.65
CA PHE A 296 12.15 -7.37 9.96
C PHE A 296 13.41 -7.54 9.10
N ARG A 297 13.69 -6.55 8.25
CA ARG A 297 14.95 -6.46 7.51
C ARG A 297 15.96 -5.66 8.32
N ALA A 298 16.82 -6.38 9.02
CA ALA A 298 17.87 -5.86 9.87
C ALA A 298 19.08 -5.42 9.03
N SER A 299 19.19 -4.13 8.77
CA SER A 299 20.37 -3.51 8.17
C SER A 299 21.39 -3.12 9.23
N GLN A 300 22.67 -3.29 8.89
CA GLN A 300 23.79 -2.83 9.71
C GLN A 300 24.05 -1.32 9.57
N HIS A 301 23.47 -0.70 8.54
CA HIS A 301 23.68 0.70 8.22
C HIS A 301 22.36 1.46 8.22
N SER A 302 22.32 2.60 8.92
CA SER A 302 21.20 3.52 8.79
C SER A 302 21.44 4.45 7.60
N ALA A 303 20.53 4.43 6.64
CA ALA A 303 20.43 5.40 5.56
C ALA A 303 19.49 6.57 5.91
N SER A 304 19.13 6.74 7.19
CA SER A 304 18.26 7.83 7.63
C SER A 304 18.90 9.19 7.38
N ASN A 305 18.13 10.12 6.83
CA ASN A 305 18.57 11.49 6.59
C ASN A 305 18.26 12.45 7.75
N GLY A 306 17.79 11.94 8.89
CA GLY A 306 17.51 12.73 10.10
C GLY A 306 16.35 13.73 9.97
N VAL A 307 15.54 13.63 8.91
CA VAL A 307 14.44 14.56 8.66
C VAL A 307 13.32 14.36 9.69
N SER A 308 13.02 15.43 10.45
CA SER A 308 11.98 15.43 11.49
C SER A 308 10.72 16.14 11.01
N SER A 309 9.61 15.40 10.88
CA SER A 309 8.30 15.98 10.53
C SER A 309 7.84 17.01 11.57
N THR A 310 8.26 16.87 12.83
CA THR A 310 7.97 17.84 13.89
C THR A 310 8.67 19.18 13.64
N LYS A 311 9.94 19.15 13.21
CA LYS A 311 10.66 20.38 12.87
C LYS A 311 10.09 21.05 11.62
N ILE A 312 9.70 20.25 10.62
CA ILE A 312 9.04 20.76 9.41
C ILE A 312 7.72 21.47 9.78
N ARG A 313 6.87 20.83 10.58
CA ARG A 313 5.63 21.43 11.06
C ARG A 313 5.86 22.74 11.81
N GLN A 314 6.87 22.78 12.69
CA GLN A 314 7.25 24.01 13.36
C GLN A 314 7.55 25.14 12.36
N ILE A 315 8.33 24.86 11.31
CA ILE A 315 8.65 25.85 10.26
C ILE A 315 7.37 26.30 9.53
N MET A 316 6.51 25.36 9.14
CA MET A 316 5.24 25.66 8.45
C MET A 316 4.31 26.54 9.28
N THR A 317 4.34 26.40 10.61
CA THR A 317 3.48 27.18 11.52
C THR A 317 4.10 28.52 11.89
N GLU A 318 5.39 28.55 12.24
CA GLU A 318 6.01 29.70 12.93
C GLU A 318 6.88 30.58 12.03
N ALA A 319 7.43 30.06 10.93
CA ALA A 319 8.33 30.86 10.09
C ALA A 319 7.56 31.93 9.31
N LEU A 320 8.17 33.10 9.14
CA LEU A 320 7.68 34.15 8.23
C LEU A 320 7.67 33.65 6.78
N ASP A 321 6.75 34.15 5.96
CA ASP A 321 6.60 33.75 4.55
C ASP A 321 7.92 33.81 3.78
N VAL A 322 8.67 34.91 3.95
CA VAL A 322 9.98 35.14 3.30
C VAL A 322 11.06 34.13 3.70
N LYS A 323 10.88 33.39 4.80
CA LYS A 323 11.82 32.37 5.31
C LYS A 323 11.32 30.94 5.08
N LEU A 324 10.10 30.74 4.58
CA LEU A 324 9.53 29.40 4.40
C LEU A 324 10.37 28.55 3.44
N MET A 325 10.74 29.11 2.28
CA MET A 325 11.54 28.39 1.29
C MET A 325 12.90 27.93 1.86
N GLU A 326 13.62 28.86 2.48
CA GLU A 326 14.93 28.57 3.10
C GLU A 326 14.84 27.45 4.14
N GLY A 327 13.79 27.47 4.97
CA GLY A 327 13.59 26.46 6.01
C GLY A 327 13.14 25.09 5.48
N LEU A 328 12.44 25.04 4.34
CA LEU A 328 11.76 23.83 3.85
C LEU A 328 12.45 23.12 2.68
N LYS A 329 13.23 23.83 1.84
CA LYS A 329 13.76 23.31 0.55
C LYS A 329 14.45 21.95 0.63
N ASP A 330 15.27 21.70 1.66
CA ASP A 330 16.05 20.47 1.81
C ASP A 330 15.34 19.41 2.66
N LYS A 331 14.13 19.71 3.15
CA LYS A 331 13.39 18.87 4.11
C LYS A 331 12.14 18.29 3.47
N VAL A 332 11.41 19.10 2.73
CA VAL A 332 10.14 18.76 2.08
C VAL A 332 10.41 18.35 0.62
N ILE A 333 9.54 17.51 0.06
CA ILE A 333 9.55 17.24 -1.40
C ILE A 333 8.62 18.23 -2.09
N SER A 334 8.97 18.68 -3.30
CA SER A 334 8.19 19.70 -4.02
C SER A 334 7.96 20.96 -3.16
N ALA A 335 9.05 21.45 -2.55
CA ALA A 335 8.99 22.51 -1.54
C ALA A 335 8.39 23.82 -2.06
N GLU A 336 8.68 24.20 -3.31
CA GLU A 336 8.08 25.36 -3.98
C GLU A 336 6.55 25.31 -3.94
N PHE A 337 5.99 24.18 -4.35
CA PHE A 337 4.55 23.97 -4.38
C PHE A 337 3.92 24.05 -2.98
N LEU A 338 4.58 23.50 -1.95
CA LEU A 338 4.11 23.64 -0.56
C LEU A 338 4.17 25.09 -0.08
N VAL A 339 5.25 25.81 -0.38
CA VAL A 339 5.45 27.21 0.06
C VAL A 339 4.40 28.12 -0.56
N GLU A 340 4.15 27.98 -1.86
CA GLU A 340 3.10 28.73 -2.56
C GLU A 340 1.73 28.52 -1.90
N TRP A 341 1.38 27.26 -1.65
CA TRP A 341 0.13 26.93 -0.97
C TRP A 341 0.05 27.54 0.44
N LEU A 342 1.11 27.45 1.24
CA LEU A 342 1.16 28.01 2.59
C LEU A 342 0.95 29.53 2.61
N ILE A 343 1.60 30.26 1.69
CA ILE A 343 1.46 31.71 1.57
C ILE A 343 0.01 32.08 1.20
N LEU A 344 -0.58 31.36 0.24
CA LEU A 344 -1.98 31.58 -0.16
C LEU A 344 -2.95 31.34 1.00
N GLN A 345 -2.76 30.26 1.76
CA GLN A 345 -3.61 29.94 2.91
C GLN A 345 -3.50 30.98 4.04
N ARG A 346 -2.29 31.49 4.31
CA ARG A 346 -2.07 32.52 5.33
C ARG A 346 -2.72 33.85 4.95
N LYS A 347 -2.67 34.23 3.67
CA LYS A 347 -3.35 35.43 3.16
C LYS A 347 -4.87 35.34 3.34
N GLN A 348 -5.47 34.21 2.94
CA GLN A 348 -6.90 33.95 3.11
C GLN A 348 -7.32 33.99 4.59
N ALA A 349 -6.51 33.44 5.49
CA ALA A 349 -6.79 33.48 6.92
C ALA A 349 -6.70 34.91 7.52
N GLY A 350 -5.78 35.74 7.01
CA GLY A 350 -5.65 37.15 7.39
C GLY A 350 -6.87 37.98 6.97
N GLU A 351 -7.32 37.83 5.72
CA GLU A 351 -8.49 38.54 5.18
C GLU A 351 -9.77 38.24 5.99
N VAL A 352 -9.98 36.96 6.36
CA VAL A 352 -11.13 36.55 7.18
C VAL A 352 -11.04 37.06 8.63
N SER A 353 -9.82 37.25 9.17
CA SER A 353 -9.63 37.82 10.50
C SER A 353 -9.92 39.32 10.52
N ASP A 354 -9.54 40.04 9.46
CA ASP A 354 -9.79 41.48 9.35
C ASP A 354 -11.30 41.75 9.18
N GLU A 355 -12.01 40.99 8.34
CA GLU A 355 -13.47 41.12 8.20
C GLU A 355 -14.24 40.88 9.50
N LYS A 356 -13.79 39.94 10.34
CA LYS A 356 -14.37 39.69 11.67
C LYS A 356 -14.03 40.75 12.71
N ALA A 357 -12.99 41.55 12.50
CA ALA A 357 -12.64 42.67 13.38
C ALA A 357 -13.44 43.95 13.06
N PHE A 358 -14.10 44.00 11.90
CA PHE A 358 -14.94 45.11 11.44
C PHE A 358 -16.45 44.90 11.63
N LEU A 359 -16.88 43.73 12.10
CA LEU A 359 -18.25 43.40 12.52
C LEU A 359 -18.35 43.40 14.04
#